data_AF-A0A4Q3JEX3-F1
#
_entry.id   AF-A0A4Q3JEX3-F1
#
_cell.length_a   1.000
_cell.length_b   1.000
_cell.length_c   1.000
_cell.angle_alpha   90.00
_cell.angle_beta   90.00
_cell.angle_gamma   90.00
#
_symmetry.space_group_name_H-M   'P 1'
#
loop_
_entity.id
_entity.type
_entity.pdbx_description
1 polymer ?
#
loop_
_entity_poly.entity_id
_entity_poly.type
_entity_poly.pdbx_seq_one_letter_code
_entity_poly.pdbx_strand_id
1 'polypeptide(L)'
;MKTTIKTLMLGAAVLLASTSLSQAFEDGKLLIWINGDKGFNGLQAIGDKFKAELGVDVVVEHPEAVTDKFQQSAATGDGPDIFIWAHDRFGEWAAAGL
;
A
#
# COMPACT_ATOMS: atom_id res chain seq x y z
N MET A 1 -23.32 28.89 25.28
CA MET A 1 -22.02 28.29 25.65
C MET A 1 -22.05 26.76 25.72
N LYS A 2 -22.93 26.13 26.51
CA LYS A 2 -22.96 24.65 26.67
C LYS A 2 -23.16 23.88 25.34
N THR A 3 -23.98 24.41 24.43
CA THR A 3 -24.25 23.78 23.12
C THR A 3 -23.06 23.93 22.16
N THR A 4 -22.41 25.09 22.14
CA THR A 4 -21.20 25.36 21.34
C THR A 4 -20.04 24.47 21.74
N ILE A 5 -19.85 24.23 23.05
CA ILE A 5 -18.82 23.33 23.58
C ILE A 5 -19.08 21.88 23.14
N LYS A 6 -20.34 21.42 23.15
CA LYS A 6 -20.71 20.08 22.67
C LYS A 6 -20.46 19.90 21.18
N THR A 7 -20.79 20.90 20.36
CA THR A 7 -20.51 20.87 18.91
C THR A 7 -19.01 20.85 18.62
N LEU A 8 -18.22 21.61 19.38
CA LEU A 8 -16.76 21.61 19.25
C LEU A 8 -16.15 20.26 19.63
N MET A 9 -16.63 19.64 20.71
CA MET A 9 -16.17 18.32 21.16
C MET A 9 -16.56 17.21 20.18
N LEU A 10 -17.74 17.28 19.58
CA LEU A 10 -18.17 16.31 18.57
C LEU A 10 -17.35 16.45 17.27
N GLY A 11 -17.04 17.68 16.86
CA GLY A 11 -16.15 17.95 15.73
C GLY A 11 -14.73 17.43 15.94
N ALA A 12 -14.16 17.63 17.14
CA ALA A 12 -12.85 17.12 17.49
C ALA A 12 -12.80 15.57 17.52
N ALA A 13 -13.86 14.92 18.00
CA ALA A 13 -13.95 13.45 18.02
C ALA A 13 -14.00 12.83 16.61
N VAL A 14 -14.68 13.48 15.66
CA VAL A 14 -14.72 13.03 14.26
C VAL A 14 -13.34 13.19 13.59
N LEU A 15 -12.65 14.30 13.84
CA LEU A 15 -11.29 14.54 13.31
C LEU A 15 -10.25 13.52 13.83
N LEU A 16 -10.37 13.10 15.09
CA LEU A 16 -9.52 12.06 15.68
C LEU A 16 -9.87 10.66 15.19
N ALA A 17 -11.12 10.40 14.77
CA ALA A 17 -11.53 9.13 14.20
C ALA A 17 -11.10 8.97 12.73
N SER A 18 -10.85 10.07 12.02
CA SER A 18 -10.35 10.06 10.63
C SER A 18 -8.84 9.84 10.48
N THR A 19 -8.06 9.84 11.56
CA THR A 19 -6.63 9.49 11.53
C THR A 19 -6.44 7.98 11.75
N SER A 20 -7.09 7.15 10.93
CA SER A 20 -6.62 5.77 10.79
C SER A 20 -5.21 5.84 10.18
N LEU A 21 -4.19 5.52 10.98
CA LEU A 21 -2.85 5.18 10.50
C LEU A 21 -3.02 3.90 9.66
N SER A 22 -3.40 4.07 8.39
CA SER A 22 -3.29 3.01 7.40
C SER A 22 -1.80 2.73 7.25
N GLN A 23 -1.36 1.58 7.73
CA GLN A 23 -0.02 1.09 7.42
C GLN A 23 -0.16 0.22 6.17
N ALA A 24 0.64 0.49 5.14
CA ALA A 24 0.77 -0.37 3.96
C ALA A 24 0.97 -1.84 4.32
N PHE A 25 1.78 -2.09 5.36
CA PHE A 25 2.11 -3.42 5.83
C PHE A 25 0.95 -4.00 6.64
N GLU A 26 0.35 -5.06 6.10
CA GLU A 26 -0.58 -5.92 6.82
C GLU A 26 0.18 -7.17 7.32
N ASP A 27 0.24 -7.36 8.64
CA ASP A 27 0.91 -8.52 9.23
C ASP A 27 0.36 -9.83 8.65
N GLY A 28 1.25 -10.67 8.13
CA GLY A 28 0.91 -11.97 7.55
C GLY A 28 0.48 -11.92 6.07
N LYS A 29 0.67 -10.78 5.40
CA LYS A 29 0.41 -10.61 3.96
C LYS A 29 1.54 -9.86 3.26
N LEU A 30 1.74 -10.17 1.98
CA LEU A 30 2.61 -9.45 1.07
C LEU A 30 1.80 -8.98 -0.14
N LEU A 31 1.70 -7.67 -0.31
CA LEU A 31 1.18 -7.01 -1.49
C LEU A 31 2.33 -6.74 -2.48
N ILE A 32 2.19 -7.27 -3.69
CA ILE A 32 3.16 -7.10 -4.77
C ILE A 32 2.50 -6.36 -5.93
N TRP A 33 3.11 -5.26 -6.38
CA TRP A 33 2.69 -4.56 -7.60
C TRP A 33 3.63 -4.88 -8.76
N ILE A 34 3.03 -5.22 -9.90
CA ILE A 34 3.71 -5.46 -11.17
C ILE A 34 2.84 -4.93 -12.32
N ASN A 35 3.43 -4.56 -13.46
CA ASN A 35 2.61 -4.10 -14.58
C ASN A 35 1.68 -5.17 -15.16
N GLY A 36 0.55 -4.74 -15.74
CA GLY A 36 -0.43 -5.62 -16.40
C GLY A 36 0.06 -6.28 -17.70
N ASP A 37 1.17 -5.84 -18.29
CA ASP A 37 1.77 -6.48 -19.47
C ASP A 37 2.81 -7.56 -19.12
N LYS A 38 2.95 -7.90 -17.84
CA LYS A 38 3.90 -8.93 -17.34
C LYS A 38 3.17 -10.20 -16.89
N GLY A 39 3.92 -11.24 -16.55
CA GLY A 39 3.39 -12.53 -16.11
C GLY A 39 2.83 -12.57 -14.69
N PHE A 40 1.91 -11.66 -14.33
CA PHE A 40 1.36 -11.55 -12.97
C PHE A 40 0.65 -12.84 -12.50
N ASN A 41 0.01 -13.60 -13.40
CA ASN A 41 -0.58 -14.91 -13.05
C ASN A 41 0.46 -15.93 -12.60
N GLY A 42 1.64 -15.95 -13.24
CA GLY A 42 2.74 -16.83 -12.84
C GLY A 42 3.32 -16.42 -11.49
N LEU A 43 3.42 -15.10 -11.25
CA LEU A 43 3.84 -14.57 -9.96
C LEU A 43 2.84 -14.90 -8.85
N GLN A 44 1.54 -14.79 -9.11
CA GLN A 44 0.50 -15.18 -8.14
C GLN A 44 0.60 -16.67 -7.80
N ALA A 45 0.83 -17.55 -8.79
CA ALA A 45 1.00 -18.98 -8.53
C ALA A 45 2.22 -19.28 -7.62
N ILE A 46 3.29 -18.48 -7.73
CA ILE A 46 4.43 -18.55 -6.80
C ILE A 46 4.02 -18.04 -5.42
N GLY A 47 3.23 -16.96 -5.34
CA GLY A 47 2.64 -16.45 -4.11
C GLY A 47 1.76 -17.48 -3.39
N ASP A 48 0.94 -18.22 -4.11
CA ASP A 48 0.09 -19.28 -3.56
C ASP A 48 0.93 -20.42 -2.98
N LYS A 49 2.04 -20.78 -3.66
CA LYS A 49 3.01 -21.75 -3.14
C LYS A 49 3.69 -21.21 -1.86
N PHE A 50 4.12 -19.94 -1.88
CA PHE A 50 4.73 -19.29 -0.72
C PHE A 50 3.79 -19.30 0.50
N LYS A 51 2.50 -19.01 0.28
CA LYS A 51 1.46 -19.13 1.30
C LYS A 51 1.30 -20.56 1.81
N ALA A 52 1.28 -21.55 0.94
CA ALA A 52 1.14 -22.95 1.34
C ALA A 52 2.32 -23.44 2.19
N GLU A 53 3.54 -22.97 1.89
CA GLU A 53 4.76 -23.40 2.60
C GLU A 53 5.01 -22.62 3.89
N LEU A 54 4.69 -21.32 3.90
CA LEU A 54 5.11 -20.40 4.97
C LEU A 54 3.95 -19.73 5.72
N GLY A 55 2.72 -19.91 5.26
CA GLY A 55 1.52 -19.37 5.91
C GLY A 55 1.31 -17.86 5.71
N VAL A 56 2.09 -17.21 4.85
CA VAL A 56 2.00 -15.77 4.56
C VAL A 56 1.20 -15.57 3.27
N ASP A 57 0.15 -14.76 3.33
CA ASP A 57 -0.68 -14.45 2.16
C ASP A 57 0.09 -13.61 1.14
N VAL A 58 -0.12 -13.85 -0.16
CA VAL A 58 0.53 -13.05 -1.21
C VAL A 58 -0.53 -12.61 -2.20
N VAL A 59 -0.62 -11.30 -2.41
CA VAL A 59 -1.55 -10.68 -3.36
C VAL A 59 -0.75 -9.95 -4.42
N VAL A 60 -0.93 -10.36 -5.68
CA VAL A 60 -0.33 -9.71 -6.83
C VAL A 60 -1.36 -8.81 -7.49
N GLU A 61 -1.10 -7.51 -7.54
CA GLU A 61 -1.92 -6.54 -8.23
C GLU A 61 -1.19 -5.92 -9.41
N HIS A 62 -1.96 -5.47 -10.40
CA HIS A 62 -1.45 -4.74 -11.55
C HIS A 62 -2.21 -3.42 -11.78
N PRO A 63 -2.04 -2.42 -10.90
CA PRO A 63 -2.69 -1.13 -11.07
C PRO A 63 -2.37 -0.48 -12.43
N GLU A 64 -3.32 0.28 -12.97
CA GLU A 64 -3.04 1.19 -14.08
C GLU A 64 -2.07 2.30 -13.63
N ALA A 65 -1.21 2.76 -14.54
CA ALA A 65 -0.19 3.78 -14.26
C ALA A 65 0.64 3.49 -12.98
N VAL A 66 1.03 2.23 -12.80
CA VAL A 66 1.57 1.68 -11.55
C VAL A 66 2.80 2.43 -11.00
N THR A 67 3.63 3.05 -11.86
CA THR A 67 4.79 3.85 -11.42
C THR A 67 4.38 5.12 -10.69
N ASP A 68 3.39 5.84 -11.23
CA ASP A 68 2.95 7.11 -10.68
C ASP A 68 2.12 6.86 -9.42
N LYS A 69 1.32 5.79 -9.43
CA LYS A 69 0.60 5.31 -8.25
C LYS A 69 1.55 4.91 -7.14
N PHE A 70 2.62 4.18 -7.42
CA PHE A 70 3.63 3.82 -6.43
C PHE A 70 4.23 5.05 -5.76
N GLN A 71 4.70 6.01 -6.54
CA GLN A 71 5.30 7.22 -5.99
C GLN A 71 4.34 8.01 -5.10
N GLN A 72 3.05 8.05 -5.45
CA GLN A 72 2.02 8.70 -4.64
C GLN A 72 1.70 7.91 -3.36
N SER A 73 1.49 6.61 -3.46
CA SER A 73 1.10 5.75 -2.33
C SER A 73 2.25 5.51 -1.35
N ALA A 74 3.47 5.27 -1.84
CA ALA A 74 4.63 5.05 -1.00
C ALA A 74 5.00 6.30 -0.20
N ALA A 75 4.81 7.49 -0.77
CA ALA A 75 5.06 8.76 -0.07
C ALA A 75 4.16 8.97 1.16
N THR A 76 3.00 8.30 1.23
CA THR A 76 2.11 8.33 2.40
C THR A 76 2.21 7.08 3.27
N GLY A 77 3.05 6.12 2.90
CA GLY A 77 3.18 4.84 3.60
C GLY A 77 2.06 3.84 3.26
N ASP A 78 1.36 4.00 2.13
CA ASP A 78 0.29 3.12 1.61
C ASP A 78 0.72 2.34 0.34
N GLY A 79 2.03 2.27 0.07
CA GLY A 79 2.58 1.53 -1.07
C GLY A 79 2.50 -0.01 -0.91
N PRO A 80 2.83 -0.78 -1.94
CA PRO A 80 2.98 -2.23 -1.82
C PRO A 80 4.25 -2.58 -1.03
N ASP A 81 4.31 -3.81 -0.52
CA ASP A 81 5.52 -4.33 0.14
C ASP A 81 6.65 -4.58 -0.87
N ILE A 82 6.28 -5.00 -2.08
CA ILE A 82 7.23 -5.25 -3.18
C ILE A 82 6.73 -4.61 -4.46
N PHE A 83 7.61 -3.87 -5.14
CA PHE A 83 7.33 -3.26 -6.43
C PHE A 83 8.26 -3.82 -7.51
N ILE A 84 7.68 -4.30 -8.62
CA ILE A 84 8.43 -4.89 -9.73
C ILE A 84 8.30 -4.00 -10.96
N TRP A 85 9.41 -3.40 -11.36
CA TRP A 85 9.49 -2.55 -12.55
C TRP A 85 10.88 -2.56 -13.19
N ALA A 86 10.99 -1.90 -14.34
CA ALA A 86 12.30 -1.59 -14.91
C ALA A 86 13.08 -0.65 -13.99
N HIS A 87 14.41 -0.80 -14.00
CA HIS A 87 15.31 -0.17 -13.03
C HIS A 87 15.45 1.35 -13.21
N ASP A 88 15.02 1.91 -14.34
CA ASP A 88 15.16 3.32 -14.71
C ASP A 88 14.46 4.28 -13.75
N ARG A 89 13.39 3.81 -13.07
CA ARG A 89 12.66 4.62 -12.07
C ARG A 89 13.24 4.53 -10.65
N PHE A 90 13.97 3.46 -10.32
CA PHE A 90 14.34 3.16 -8.93
C PHE A 90 15.32 4.20 -8.35
N GLY A 91 16.13 4.84 -9.18
CA GLY A 91 17.05 5.89 -8.72
C GLY A 91 16.32 7.11 -8.15
N GLU A 92 15.21 7.53 -8.78
CA GLU A 92 14.37 8.64 -8.31
C GLU A 92 13.70 8.28 -6.98
N TRP A 93 13.14 7.07 -6.88
CA TRP A 93 12.44 6.61 -5.67
C TRP A 93 13.38 6.44 -4.48
N ALA A 94 14.54 5.83 -4.69
CA ALA A 94 15.55 5.69 -3.64
C ALA A 94 16.03 7.06 -3.13
N ALA A 95 16.22 8.04 -4.01
CA ALA A 95 16.58 9.40 -3.62
C ALA A 95 15.47 10.11 -2.83
N ALA A 96 14.22 9.75 -3.07
CA ALA A 96 13.05 10.23 -2.32
C ALA A 96 12.80 9.47 -1.00
N GLY A 97 13.59 8.43 -0.70
CA GLY A 97 13.43 7.62 0.51
C GLY A 97 12.22 6.68 0.46
N LEU A 98 11.81 6.29 -0.74
CA LEU A 98 10.77 5.29 -0.99
C LEU A 98 11.36 3.88 -1.11
#